data_AF-A0A7Z9VVY9-F1
#
_entry.id   AF-A0A7Z9VVY9-F1
#
_cell.length_a   1.000
_cell.length_b   1.000
_cell.length_c   1.000
_cell.angle_alpha   90.00
_cell.angle_beta   90.00
_cell.angle_gamma   90.00
#
_symmetry.space_group_name_H-M   'P 1'
#
loop_
_entity.id
_entity.type
_entity.pdbx_description
1 polymer ?
#
loop_
_entity_poly.entity_id
_entity_poly.type
_entity_poly.pdbx_seq_one_letter_code
_entity_poly.pdbx_strand_id
1 'polypeptide(L)'
;MPAKRSPLIQAAKWLLCSLVCIGATCFSQSLDDVLSLVAMDEEGGVLSDDELFLLEELSRNPLDLNNITRQKLEAVPLLTSLDIALIVGRSGHFGKISSVQDIIEPGGLSQAAELLLPIIATSVPQVPFNGSLRNRWVISDEDHRVLTQLSFQQTAFSGGFLLDRDPGEPSLADFLSGHAAFDLQPNLTLIAGDHRIYAGYGLLLGRSARPLKSTGSISSVARSGSGLRSFRSATEYWGLRGIAVKTE
;
A
#
# COMPACT_ATOMS: atom_id res chain seq x y z
N MET A 1 -34.75 -20.20 -36.11
CA MET A 1 -34.63 -18.95 -35.32
C MET A 1 -34.06 -19.28 -33.94
N PRO A 2 -32.78 -19.01 -33.66
CA PRO A 2 -32.22 -19.20 -32.32
C PRO A 2 -32.26 -17.88 -31.52
N ALA A 3 -32.78 -17.96 -30.28
CA ALA A 3 -32.88 -16.85 -29.36
C ALA A 3 -31.49 -16.33 -28.94
N LYS A 4 -31.27 -15.03 -29.15
CA LYS A 4 -30.05 -14.29 -28.81
C LYS A 4 -29.94 -14.22 -27.28
N ARG A 5 -29.12 -15.07 -26.67
CA ARG A 5 -28.84 -15.04 -25.22
C ARG A 5 -28.14 -13.72 -24.87
N SER A 6 -28.67 -13.01 -23.88
CA SER A 6 -28.18 -11.68 -23.49
C SER A 6 -26.79 -11.76 -22.83
N PRO A 7 -25.84 -10.87 -23.18
CA PRO A 7 -24.47 -10.88 -22.67
C PRO A 7 -24.39 -10.65 -21.15
N LEU A 8 -25.43 -10.07 -20.56
CA LEU A 8 -25.55 -9.82 -19.12
C LEU A 8 -25.63 -11.11 -18.29
N ILE A 9 -26.24 -12.18 -18.82
CA ILE A 9 -26.38 -13.45 -18.08
C ILE A 9 -25.06 -14.21 -18.06
N GLN A 10 -24.23 -14.07 -19.10
CA GLN A 10 -22.88 -14.64 -19.10
C GLN A 10 -21.97 -13.87 -18.14
N ALA A 11 -21.97 -12.54 -18.15
CA ALA A 11 -21.18 -11.74 -17.23
C ALA A 11 -21.51 -12.03 -15.75
N ALA A 12 -22.79 -12.17 -15.40
CA ALA A 12 -23.22 -12.53 -14.05
C ALA A 12 -22.72 -13.91 -13.61
N LYS A 13 -22.59 -14.87 -14.54
CA LYS A 13 -22.10 -16.23 -14.25
C LYS A 13 -20.61 -16.28 -13.96
N TRP A 14 -19.81 -15.43 -14.60
CA TRP A 14 -18.37 -15.28 -14.31
C TRP A 14 -18.12 -14.58 -12.97
N LEU A 15 -18.93 -13.57 -12.63
CA LEU A 15 -18.88 -12.85 -11.36
C LEU A 15 -19.28 -13.73 -10.16
N LEU A 16 -20.23 -14.66 -10.36
CA LEU A 16 -20.63 -15.60 -9.32
C LEU A 16 -19.60 -16.72 -9.10
N CYS A 17 -18.84 -17.12 -10.13
CA CYS A 17 -17.77 -18.11 -9.99
C CYS A 17 -16.50 -17.54 -9.33
N SER A 18 -16.18 -16.25 -9.54
CA SER A 18 -15.04 -15.62 -8.84
C SER A 18 -15.30 -15.41 -7.35
N LEU A 19 -16.57 -15.29 -6.93
CA LEU A 19 -16.94 -15.10 -5.52
C LEU A 19 -16.84 -16.39 -4.69
N VAL A 20 -16.82 -17.57 -5.32
CA VAL A 20 -16.84 -18.88 -4.63
C VAL A 20 -15.43 -19.41 -4.31
N CYS A 21 -14.37 -18.85 -4.90
CA CYS A 21 -13.00 -19.33 -4.66
C CYS A 21 -12.24 -18.64 -3.50
N ILE A 22 -12.90 -17.80 -2.70
CA ILE A 22 -12.29 -17.15 -1.52
C ILE A 22 -12.56 -17.95 -0.23
N GLY A 23 -13.26 -19.08 -0.31
CA GLY A 23 -13.48 -19.98 0.81
C GLY A 23 -12.26 -20.84 1.18
N ALA A 24 -11.07 -20.26 1.32
CA ALA A 24 -10.11 -20.81 2.26
C ALA A 24 -10.62 -20.38 3.63
N THR A 25 -11.20 -21.32 4.38
CA THR A 25 -11.40 -21.18 5.82
C THR A 25 -10.02 -21.04 6.47
N CYS A 26 -9.45 -19.84 6.40
CA CYS A 26 -8.41 -19.41 7.29
C CYS A 26 -9.12 -19.34 8.64
N PHE A 27 -8.93 -20.35 9.47
CA PHE A 27 -9.18 -20.21 10.90
C PHE A 27 -8.18 -19.14 11.38
N SER A 28 -8.59 -17.88 11.24
CA SER A 28 -7.92 -16.76 11.86
C SER A 28 -8.23 -16.89 13.35
N GLN A 29 -7.38 -17.58 14.09
CA GLN A 29 -7.38 -17.40 15.54
C GLN A 29 -7.13 -15.92 15.78
N SER A 30 -8.04 -15.27 16.49
CA SER A 30 -7.83 -13.87 16.87
C SER A 30 -6.81 -13.81 17.99
N LEU A 31 -6.10 -12.68 18.11
CA LEU A 31 -5.16 -12.46 19.20
C LEU A 31 -5.83 -12.70 20.57
N ASP A 32 -7.08 -12.24 20.71
CA ASP A 32 -7.88 -12.39 21.93
C ASP A 32 -8.12 -13.88 22.28
N ASP A 33 -8.38 -14.72 21.28
CA ASP A 33 -8.56 -16.17 21.49
C ASP A 33 -7.27 -16.80 22.04
N VAL A 34 -6.11 -16.44 21.46
CA VAL A 34 -4.81 -16.96 21.91
C VAL A 34 -4.48 -16.47 23.31
N LEU A 35 -4.71 -15.19 23.60
CA LEU A 35 -4.50 -14.61 24.93
C LEU A 35 -5.40 -15.29 25.96
N SER A 36 -6.65 -15.60 25.62
CA SER A 36 -7.54 -16.32 26.53
C SER A 36 -7.05 -17.74 26.86
N LEU A 37 -6.37 -18.40 25.92
CA LEU A 37 -5.81 -19.75 26.11
C LEU A 37 -4.51 -19.71 26.92
N VAL A 38 -3.64 -18.73 26.65
CA VAL A 38 -2.32 -18.60 27.29
C VAL A 38 -2.43 -17.99 28.70
N ALA A 39 -3.31 -17.01 28.90
CA ALA A 39 -3.49 -16.34 30.20
C ALA A 39 -4.16 -17.21 31.27
N MET A 40 -4.72 -18.38 30.90
CA MET A 40 -5.28 -19.33 31.86
C MET A 40 -4.24 -20.34 32.40
N ASP A 41 -3.05 -20.43 31.80
CA ASP A 41 -2.04 -21.46 32.10
C ASP A 41 -0.84 -20.90 32.91
N GLU A 42 -0.53 -19.62 32.80
CA GLU A 42 0.56 -18.98 33.54
C GLU A 42 0.07 -18.50 34.92
N GLU A 43 0.49 -19.18 35.98
CA GLU A 43 0.13 -18.96 37.40
C GLU A 43 0.59 -17.59 38.00
N GLY A 44 0.91 -16.59 37.18
CA GLY A 44 1.32 -15.28 37.67
C GLY A 44 1.61 -14.28 36.56
N GLY A 45 0.65 -13.38 36.32
CA GLY A 45 0.88 -12.15 35.58
C GLY A 45 -0.19 -11.89 34.54
N VAL A 46 -1.21 -11.14 34.93
CA VAL A 46 -2.01 -10.39 33.96
C VAL A 46 -1.02 -9.57 33.14
N LEU A 47 -0.94 -9.81 31.83
CA LEU A 47 -0.15 -8.99 30.91
C LEU A 47 -0.47 -7.53 31.21
N SER A 48 0.56 -6.70 31.33
CA SER A 48 0.37 -5.27 31.49
C SER A 48 -0.30 -4.67 30.26
N ASP A 49 -0.99 -3.54 30.42
CA ASP A 49 -1.62 -2.82 29.31
C ASP A 49 -0.62 -2.48 28.19
N ASP A 50 0.63 -2.19 28.56
CA ASP A 50 1.72 -1.92 27.62
C ASP A 50 2.11 -3.16 26.79
N GLU A 51 2.16 -4.34 27.42
CA GLU A 51 2.43 -5.61 26.74
C GLU A 51 1.29 -6.01 25.81
N LEU A 52 0.04 -5.80 26.23
CA LEU A 52 -1.13 -6.00 25.39
C LEU A 52 -1.13 -5.08 24.18
N PHE A 53 -0.81 -3.80 24.38
CA PHE A 53 -0.70 -2.83 23.30
C PHE A 53 0.40 -3.22 22.30
N LEU A 54 1.56 -3.67 22.79
CA LEU A 54 2.64 -4.15 21.93
C LEU A 54 2.21 -5.37 21.10
N LEU A 55 1.52 -6.34 21.70
CA LEU A 55 1.00 -7.50 20.98
C LEU A 55 -0.03 -7.10 19.91
N GLU A 56 -0.91 -6.13 20.22
CA GLU A 56 -1.85 -5.59 19.23
C GLU A 56 -1.11 -4.89 18.08
N GLU A 57 -0.06 -4.12 18.37
CA GLU A 57 0.78 -3.48 17.36
C GLU A 57 1.48 -4.52 16.46
N LEU A 58 2.04 -5.57 17.06
CA LEU A 58 2.69 -6.67 16.34
C LEU A 58 1.70 -7.49 15.49
N SER A 59 0.44 -7.61 15.92
CA SER A 59 -0.61 -8.26 15.10
C SER A 59 -0.92 -7.47 13.83
N ARG A 60 -0.82 -6.13 13.89
CA ARG A 60 -1.05 -5.23 12.74
C ARG A 60 0.19 -5.12 11.86
N ASN A 61 1.37 -5.11 12.47
CA ASN A 61 2.66 -4.98 11.82
C ASN A 61 3.56 -6.17 12.21
N PRO A 62 3.38 -7.34 11.60
CA PRO A 62 4.09 -8.56 11.98
C PRO A 62 5.59 -8.45 11.71
N LEU A 63 6.38 -9.11 12.54
CA LEU A 63 7.83 -9.16 12.45
C LEU A 63 8.29 -9.95 11.23
N ASP A 64 9.23 -9.41 10.48
CA ASP A 64 9.89 -10.11 9.37
C ASP A 64 10.90 -11.14 9.92
N LEU A 65 10.58 -12.42 9.76
CA LEU A 65 11.41 -13.54 10.21
C LEU A 65 12.77 -13.62 9.49
N ASN A 66 12.85 -13.09 8.27
CA ASN A 66 14.09 -13.10 7.48
C ASN A 66 15.04 -11.94 7.85
N ASN A 67 14.56 -10.95 8.62
CA ASN A 67 15.34 -9.79 9.04
C ASN A 67 15.22 -9.53 10.56
N ILE A 68 15.03 -10.61 11.32
CA ILE A 68 14.79 -10.51 12.76
C ILE A 68 16.09 -10.42 13.55
N THR A 69 16.10 -9.55 14.55
CA THR A 69 17.22 -9.40 15.49
C THR A 69 16.80 -9.89 16.86
N ARG A 70 17.73 -10.52 17.60
CA ARG A 70 17.47 -11.02 18.96
C ARG A 70 16.81 -9.99 19.89
N GLN A 71 17.31 -8.75 19.85
CA GLN A 71 16.79 -7.63 20.64
C GLN A 71 15.31 -7.33 20.38
N LYS A 72 14.82 -7.53 19.14
CA LYS A 72 13.40 -7.32 18.81
C LYS A 72 12.52 -8.41 19.43
N LEU A 73 13.02 -9.65 19.48
CA LEU A 73 12.31 -10.78 20.06
C LEU A 73 12.31 -10.73 21.60
N GLU A 74 13.37 -10.20 22.21
CA GLU A 74 13.45 -9.99 23.66
C GLU A 74 12.41 -8.98 24.18
N ALA A 75 11.89 -8.10 23.32
CA ALA A 75 10.83 -7.17 23.67
C ALA A 75 9.42 -7.78 23.60
N VAL A 76 9.26 -8.95 22.97
CA VAL A 76 7.94 -9.57 22.77
C VAL A 76 7.53 -10.30 24.05
N PRO A 77 6.37 -9.99 24.65
CA PRO A 77 5.90 -10.69 25.84
C PRO A 77 5.54 -12.14 25.51
N LEU A 78 5.51 -13.00 26.52
CA LEU A 78 5.21 -14.44 26.42
C LEU A 78 6.24 -15.29 25.65
N LEU A 79 7.30 -14.68 25.08
CA LEU A 79 8.43 -15.42 24.53
C LEU A 79 9.49 -15.69 25.60
N THR A 80 9.83 -16.96 25.79
CA THR A 80 10.91 -17.32 26.71
C THR A 80 12.29 -17.12 26.07
N SER A 81 13.34 -17.05 26.89
CA SER A 81 14.72 -16.99 26.39
C SER A 81 15.09 -18.20 25.51
N LEU A 82 14.45 -19.36 25.77
CA LEU A 82 14.62 -20.58 24.97
C LEU A 82 13.93 -20.44 23.60
N ASP A 83 12.70 -19.91 23.58
CA ASP A 83 11.98 -19.63 22.33
C ASP A 83 12.79 -18.70 21.43
N ILE A 84 13.31 -17.61 21.99
CA ILE A 84 14.13 -16.63 21.27
C ILE A 84 15.38 -17.30 20.66
N ALA A 85 16.07 -18.14 21.43
CA ALA A 85 17.25 -18.85 20.94
C ALA A 85 16.92 -19.83 19.81
N LEU A 86 15.80 -20.55 19.90
CA LEU A 86 15.33 -21.46 18.87
C LEU A 86 14.91 -20.73 17.59
N ILE A 87 14.15 -19.64 17.71
CA ILE A 87 13.70 -18.81 16.58
C ILE A 87 14.90 -18.25 15.82
N VAL A 88 15.86 -17.63 16.53
CA VAL A 88 17.07 -17.05 15.92
C VAL A 88 17.95 -18.14 15.30
N GLY A 89 18.15 -19.26 16.00
CA GLY A 89 18.94 -20.39 15.49
C GLY A 89 18.36 -21.00 14.21
N ARG A 90 17.02 -21.14 14.15
CA ARG A 90 16.30 -21.66 12.97
C ARG A 90 16.36 -20.69 11.80
N SER A 91 16.16 -19.39 12.04
CA SER A 91 16.27 -18.36 11.01
C SER A 91 17.64 -18.35 10.33
N GLY A 92 18.72 -18.54 11.11
CA GLY A 92 20.08 -18.67 10.56
C GLY A 92 20.32 -19.95 9.76
N HIS A 93 19.70 -21.08 10.12
CA HIS A 93 19.91 -22.37 9.47
C HIS A 93 19.12 -22.55 8.16
N PHE A 94 17.90 -22.03 8.07
CA PHE A 94 17.03 -22.23 6.89
C PHE A 94 17.33 -21.26 5.73
N GLY A 95 18.19 -20.26 5.92
CA GLY A 95 18.51 -19.26 4.90
C GLY A 95 17.35 -18.31 4.67
N LYS A 96 16.43 -18.65 3.74
CA LYS A 96 15.21 -17.87 3.49
C LYS A 96 13.99 -18.64 3.98
N ILE A 97 13.43 -18.19 5.09
CA ILE A 97 12.21 -18.75 5.67
C ILE A 97 11.05 -18.44 4.73
N SER A 98 10.30 -19.48 4.37
CA SER A 98 9.18 -19.41 3.43
C SER A 98 7.85 -19.33 4.16
N SER A 99 7.74 -20.00 5.31
CA SER A 99 6.56 -20.01 6.16
C SER A 99 6.93 -19.91 7.63
N VAL A 100 6.01 -19.38 8.45
CA VAL A 100 6.18 -19.37 9.91
C VAL A 100 6.28 -20.81 10.45
N GLN A 101 5.62 -21.77 9.79
CA GLN A 101 5.66 -23.20 10.12
C GLN A 101 7.07 -23.79 10.08
N ASP A 102 7.98 -23.27 9.25
CA ASP A 102 9.39 -23.74 9.20
C ASP A 102 10.07 -23.56 10.57
N ILE A 103 9.62 -22.59 11.36
CA ILE A 103 10.10 -22.34 12.72
C ILE A 103 9.37 -23.20 13.75
N ILE A 104 8.08 -23.49 13.56
CA ILE A 104 7.25 -24.22 14.53
C ILE A 104 7.45 -25.74 14.42
N GLU A 105 7.52 -26.29 13.20
CA GLU A 105 7.59 -27.74 12.93
C GLU A 105 8.69 -28.51 13.66
N PRO A 106 9.92 -27.98 13.85
CA PRO A 106 10.96 -28.69 14.60
C PRO A 106 10.61 -28.89 16.10
N GLY A 107 9.54 -28.27 16.59
CA GLY A 107 9.02 -28.41 17.96
C GLY A 107 9.91 -27.76 19.02
N GLY A 108 9.55 -27.91 20.29
CA GLY A 108 10.35 -27.43 21.42
C GLY A 108 10.23 -25.93 21.73
N LEU A 109 9.30 -25.24 21.06
CA LEU A 109 8.86 -23.92 21.48
C LEU A 109 7.86 -24.05 22.64
N SER A 110 7.69 -22.99 23.42
CA SER A 110 6.61 -22.90 24.39
C SER A 110 5.25 -22.87 23.69
N GLN A 111 4.20 -23.34 24.36
CA GLN A 111 2.84 -23.31 23.82
C GLN A 111 2.41 -21.88 23.46
N ALA A 112 2.80 -20.90 24.27
CA ALA A 112 2.56 -19.49 23.99
C ALA A 112 3.24 -19.06 22.68
N ALA A 113 4.52 -19.40 22.48
CA ALA A 113 5.24 -19.07 21.25
C ALA A 113 4.64 -19.76 20.00
N GLU A 114 4.22 -21.02 20.10
CA GLU A 114 3.60 -21.75 18.99
C GLU A 114 2.27 -21.13 18.54
N LEU A 115 1.47 -20.63 19.49
CA LEU A 115 0.20 -19.96 19.19
C LEU A 115 0.37 -18.49 18.75
N LEU A 116 1.35 -17.79 19.31
CA LEU A 116 1.58 -16.37 19.01
C LEU A 116 2.29 -16.15 17.68
N LEU A 117 3.30 -16.97 17.34
CA LEU A 117 4.13 -16.75 16.15
C LEU A 117 3.35 -16.59 14.85
N PRO A 118 2.29 -17.38 14.55
CA PRO A 118 1.49 -17.20 13.35
C PRO A 118 0.78 -15.84 13.25
N ILE A 119 0.61 -15.14 14.38
CA ILE A 119 -0.08 -13.84 14.47
C ILE A 119 0.93 -12.70 14.43
N ILE A 120 2.05 -12.82 15.14
CA ILE A 120 3.01 -11.71 15.34
C ILE A 120 4.18 -11.71 14.35
N ALA A 121 4.34 -12.76 13.53
CA ALA A 121 5.49 -12.91 12.63
C ALA A 121 5.08 -13.33 11.22
N THR A 122 5.91 -12.96 10.24
CA THR A 122 5.70 -13.30 8.83
C THR A 122 7.01 -13.57 8.11
N SER A 123 6.97 -14.48 7.15
CA SER A 123 8.07 -14.74 6.21
C SER A 123 8.05 -13.78 5.02
N VAL A 124 6.87 -13.23 4.71
CA VAL A 124 6.66 -12.29 3.61
C VAL A 124 6.41 -10.92 4.23
N PRO A 125 7.39 -9.99 4.20
CA PRO A 125 7.20 -8.69 4.82
C PRO A 125 5.97 -8.01 4.23
N GLN A 126 5.09 -7.54 5.10
CA GLN A 126 3.94 -6.73 4.71
C GLN A 126 4.47 -5.46 4.05
N VAL A 127 4.41 -5.39 2.73
CA VAL A 127 4.85 -4.20 2.01
C VAL A 127 3.84 -3.11 2.32
N PRO A 128 4.23 -1.99 2.96
CA PRO A 128 3.27 -0.99 3.39
C PRO A 128 2.53 -0.46 2.17
N PHE A 129 1.22 -0.71 2.13
CA PHE A 129 0.33 -0.09 1.18
C PHE A 129 -0.10 1.25 1.76
N ASN A 130 0.44 2.34 1.21
CA ASN A 130 0.04 3.67 1.60
C ASN A 130 -1.04 4.17 0.64
N GLY A 131 -2.28 4.21 1.10
CA GLY A 131 -3.41 4.75 0.35
C GLY A 131 -3.84 6.10 0.93
N SER A 132 -4.21 7.05 0.07
CA SER A 132 -4.84 8.30 0.48
C SER A 132 -6.05 8.60 -0.39
N LEU A 133 -7.17 8.92 0.27
CA LEU A 133 -8.35 9.51 -0.36
C LEU A 133 -8.40 10.99 0.04
N ARG A 134 -8.37 11.88 -0.95
CA ARG A 134 -8.51 13.32 -0.76
C ARG A 134 -9.76 13.79 -1.46
N ASN A 135 -10.64 14.41 -0.71
CA ASN A 135 -11.77 15.15 -1.25
C ASN A 135 -11.53 16.65 -1.03
N ARG A 136 -11.73 17.46 -2.07
CA ARG A 136 -11.64 18.92 -2.00
C ARG A 136 -12.85 19.54 -2.67
N TRP A 137 -13.58 20.32 -1.89
CA TRP A 137 -14.66 21.19 -2.34
C TRP A 137 -14.07 22.57 -2.59
N VAL A 138 -14.28 23.11 -3.78
CA VAL A 138 -13.94 24.50 -4.10
C VAL A 138 -15.23 25.22 -4.41
N ILE A 139 -15.51 26.26 -3.62
CA ILE A 139 -16.69 27.09 -3.74
C ILE A 139 -16.20 28.51 -3.95
N SER A 140 -16.48 29.06 -5.12
CA SER A 140 -16.25 30.44 -5.50
C SER A 140 -17.58 30.99 -6.06
N ASP A 141 -17.74 32.32 -6.10
CA ASP A 141 -19.00 32.96 -6.52
C ASP A 141 -19.48 32.54 -7.92
N GLU A 142 -18.56 32.10 -8.79
CA GLU A 142 -18.85 31.65 -10.16
C GLU A 142 -18.46 30.19 -10.43
N ASP A 143 -17.84 29.49 -9.46
CA ASP A 143 -17.23 28.18 -9.70
C ASP A 143 -17.45 27.26 -8.49
N HIS A 144 -18.16 26.16 -8.75
CA HIS A 144 -18.36 25.09 -7.79
C HIS A 144 -17.77 23.84 -8.41
N ARG A 145 -16.80 23.23 -7.71
CA ARG A 145 -16.18 21.98 -8.17
C ARG A 145 -15.85 21.06 -7.01
N VAL A 146 -15.97 19.78 -7.25
CA VAL A 146 -15.68 18.71 -6.28
C VAL A 146 -14.60 17.82 -6.87
N LEU A 147 -13.40 17.98 -6.33
CA LEU A 147 -12.26 17.16 -6.68
C LEU A 147 -12.16 15.96 -5.75
N THR A 148 -12.24 14.76 -6.31
CA THR A 148 -11.94 13.50 -5.61
C THR A 148 -10.67 12.90 -6.15
N GLN A 149 -9.68 12.69 -5.29
CA GLN A 149 -8.40 12.10 -5.64
C GLN A 149 -8.15 10.86 -4.77
N LEU A 150 -7.92 9.74 -5.44
CA LEU A 150 -7.42 8.51 -4.86
C LEU A 150 -5.96 8.36 -5.27
N SER A 151 -5.07 8.07 -4.32
CA SER A 151 -3.71 7.65 -4.65
C SER A 151 -3.28 6.52 -3.75
N PHE A 152 -2.46 5.63 -4.31
CA PHE A 152 -1.85 4.55 -3.57
C PHE A 152 -0.37 4.44 -3.95
N GLN A 153 0.41 3.98 -3.00
CA GLN A 153 1.84 3.77 -3.16
C GLN A 153 2.27 2.51 -2.41
N GLN A 154 2.99 1.67 -3.13
CA GLN A 154 3.69 0.46 -2.69
C GLN A 154 5.16 0.59 -3.15
N THR A 155 6.06 -0.23 -2.61
CA THR A 155 7.52 -0.11 -2.85
C THR A 155 7.94 -0.02 -4.32
N ALA A 156 7.30 -0.76 -5.23
CA ALA A 156 7.64 -0.76 -6.67
C ALA A 156 6.49 -0.26 -7.56
N PHE A 157 5.37 0.16 -6.98
CA PHE A 157 4.16 0.49 -7.71
C PHE A 157 3.44 1.66 -7.06
N SER A 158 3.05 2.64 -7.86
CA SER A 158 2.20 3.73 -7.40
C SER A 158 1.14 4.05 -8.44
N GLY A 159 0.05 4.66 -8.01
CA GLY A 159 -0.99 5.05 -8.93
C GLY A 159 -2.01 5.96 -8.29
N GLY A 160 -2.94 6.41 -9.12
CA GLY A 160 -4.00 7.25 -8.64
C GLY A 160 -5.06 7.51 -9.67
N PHE A 161 -6.23 7.87 -9.15
CA PHE A 161 -7.39 8.32 -9.90
C PHE A 161 -7.75 9.71 -9.42
N LEU A 162 -8.18 10.56 -10.35
CA LEU A 162 -8.69 11.87 -10.06
C LEU A 162 -9.95 12.09 -10.86
N LEU A 163 -10.98 12.49 -10.15
CA LEU A 163 -12.30 12.82 -10.65
C LEU A 163 -12.58 14.28 -10.28
N ASP A 164 -12.94 15.09 -11.26
CA ASP A 164 -13.47 16.44 -11.07
C ASP A 164 -14.93 16.48 -11.53
N ARG A 165 -15.76 17.18 -10.78
CA ARG A 165 -17.20 17.29 -11.04
C ARG A 165 -17.72 18.66 -10.64
N ASP A 166 -18.52 19.27 -11.51
CA ASP A 166 -19.21 20.52 -11.23
C ASP A 166 -20.62 20.23 -10.64
N PRO A 167 -20.93 20.74 -9.43
CA PRO A 167 -22.26 20.59 -8.84
C PRO A 167 -23.33 21.27 -9.69
N GLY A 168 -24.30 20.49 -10.16
CA GLY A 168 -25.43 21.00 -10.94
C GLY A 168 -25.59 20.29 -12.29
N GLU A 169 -24.57 19.57 -12.77
CA GLU A 169 -24.65 18.82 -14.01
C GLU A 169 -25.14 17.37 -13.81
N PRO A 170 -25.87 16.81 -14.80
CA PRO A 170 -26.31 15.42 -14.76
C PRO A 170 -25.16 14.42 -15.00
N SER A 171 -23.98 14.89 -15.40
CA SER A 171 -22.77 14.08 -15.57
C SER A 171 -22.28 13.50 -14.24
N LEU A 172 -21.71 12.30 -14.29
CA LEU A 172 -21.08 11.67 -13.12
C LEU A 172 -19.71 12.29 -12.78
N ALA A 173 -19.01 12.78 -13.81
CA ALA A 173 -17.73 13.48 -13.72
C ALA A 173 -17.45 14.19 -15.05
N ASP A 174 -16.89 15.39 -14.97
CA ASP A 174 -16.54 16.18 -16.16
C ASP A 174 -15.10 15.88 -16.58
N PHE A 175 -14.24 15.61 -15.60
CA PHE A 175 -12.87 15.19 -15.82
C PHE A 175 -12.53 13.92 -15.06
N LEU A 176 -12.02 12.91 -15.77
CA LEU A 176 -11.50 11.67 -15.20
C LEU A 176 -10.08 11.43 -15.69
N SER A 177 -9.15 11.31 -14.75
CA SER A 177 -7.77 10.94 -15.03
C SER A 177 -7.30 9.78 -14.16
N GLY A 178 -6.44 8.95 -14.73
CA GLY A 178 -5.90 7.77 -14.07
C GLY A 178 -4.48 7.51 -14.50
N HIS A 179 -3.63 7.12 -13.56
CA HIS A 179 -2.24 6.75 -13.85
C HIS A 179 -1.76 5.60 -12.96
N ALA A 180 -0.79 4.87 -13.50
CA ALA A 180 -0.07 3.80 -12.85
C ALA A 180 1.42 3.99 -13.15
N ALA A 181 2.27 3.90 -12.14
CA ALA A 181 3.71 4.03 -12.27
C ALA A 181 4.40 2.81 -11.61
N PHE A 182 5.36 2.23 -12.31
CA PHE A 182 6.09 1.03 -11.91
C PHE A 182 7.58 1.32 -11.90
N ASP A 183 8.22 1.08 -10.77
CA ASP A 183 9.65 1.22 -10.60
C ASP A 183 10.30 -0.15 -10.89
N LEU A 184 10.79 -0.32 -12.12
CA LEU A 184 11.36 -1.59 -12.59
C LEU A 184 12.80 -1.77 -12.09
N GLN A 185 13.55 -0.67 -12.02
CA GLN A 185 14.93 -0.59 -11.53
C GLN A 185 15.13 0.77 -10.84
N PRO A 186 16.17 0.95 -10.01
CA PRO A 186 16.41 2.22 -9.31
C PRO A 186 16.42 3.46 -10.22
N ASN A 187 16.79 3.30 -11.49
CA ASN A 187 16.90 4.39 -12.47
C ASN A 187 15.86 4.29 -13.60
N LEU A 188 14.93 3.33 -13.57
CA LEU A 188 13.97 3.11 -14.65
C LEU A 188 12.55 3.01 -14.11
N THR A 189 11.75 4.04 -14.43
CA THR A 189 10.34 4.10 -14.04
C THR A 189 9.44 4.18 -15.27
N LEU A 190 8.40 3.35 -15.28
CA LEU A 190 7.40 3.29 -16.34
C LEU A 190 6.11 3.89 -15.83
N ILE A 191 5.53 4.84 -16.58
CA ILE A 191 4.25 5.46 -16.27
C ILE A 191 3.26 5.12 -17.39
N ALA A 192 2.12 4.56 -17.03
CA ALA A 192 1.00 4.28 -17.91
C ALA A 192 -0.22 5.11 -17.51
N GLY A 193 -0.97 5.59 -18.50
CA GLY A 193 -2.13 6.46 -18.32
C GLY A 193 -1.76 7.94 -18.44
N ASP A 194 -2.35 8.76 -17.59
CA ASP A 194 -2.23 10.21 -17.68
C ASP A 194 -0.93 10.69 -17.00
N HIS A 195 -0.08 11.36 -17.78
CA HIS A 195 1.24 11.82 -17.37
C HIS A 195 1.54 13.22 -17.89
N ARG A 196 2.56 13.86 -17.33
CA ARG A 196 3.05 15.18 -17.74
C ARG A 196 4.55 15.13 -17.97
N ILE A 197 4.99 15.85 -18.99
CA ILE A 197 6.42 16.06 -19.27
C ILE A 197 6.71 17.53 -19.04
N TYR A 198 7.64 17.82 -18.13
CA TYR A 198 8.19 19.17 -17.95
C TYR A 198 9.60 19.19 -18.54
N ALA A 199 9.73 19.74 -19.74
CA ALA A 199 10.99 19.76 -20.50
C ALA A 199 11.18 21.07 -21.26
N GLY A 200 12.42 21.36 -21.66
CA GLY A 200 12.73 22.54 -22.48
C GLY A 200 12.39 23.87 -21.80
N TYR A 201 12.64 24.00 -20.49
CA TYR A 201 12.39 25.22 -19.71
C TYR A 201 10.94 25.75 -19.72
N GLY A 202 9.97 24.91 -20.09
CA GLY A 202 8.57 25.32 -20.25
C GLY A 202 8.27 26.00 -21.60
N LEU A 203 9.21 25.99 -22.55
CA LEU A 203 9.03 26.46 -23.92
C LEU A 203 8.39 25.38 -24.82
N LEU A 204 8.74 24.11 -24.60
CA LEU A 204 8.21 22.98 -25.37
C LEU A 204 7.01 22.33 -24.67
N LEU A 205 7.21 21.89 -23.41
CA LEU A 205 6.19 21.22 -22.61
C LEU A 205 6.32 21.67 -21.15
N GLY A 206 5.22 22.16 -20.55
CA GLY A 206 5.18 22.55 -19.13
C GLY A 206 4.50 23.89 -18.88
N ARG A 207 4.66 24.41 -17.66
CA ARG A 207 4.10 25.70 -17.26
C ARG A 207 4.97 26.85 -17.76
N SER A 208 4.35 27.87 -18.36
CA SER A 208 5.04 29.13 -18.65
C SER A 208 5.46 29.82 -17.35
N ALA A 209 6.69 30.33 -17.32
CA ALA A 209 7.15 31.17 -16.22
C ALA A 209 6.43 32.52 -16.29
N ARG A 210 5.95 33.02 -15.14
CA ARG A 210 5.39 34.38 -15.09
C ARG A 210 6.53 35.38 -15.28
N PRO A 211 6.42 36.34 -16.22
CA PRO A 211 7.42 37.39 -16.34
C PRO A 211 7.38 38.26 -15.08
N LEU A 212 8.47 38.25 -14.30
CA LEU A 212 8.63 39.06 -13.09
C LEU A 212 9.58 40.22 -13.36
N LYS A 213 9.17 41.45 -13.01
CA LYS A 213 9.91 42.70 -13.28
C LYS A 213 10.91 43.08 -12.18
N SER A 214 11.66 42.12 -11.62
CA SER A 214 12.63 42.39 -10.54
C SER A 214 13.96 41.66 -10.75
N THR A 215 15.06 42.31 -10.38
CA THR A 215 16.44 41.82 -10.47
C THR A 215 16.72 40.59 -9.59
N GLY A 216 15.88 40.31 -8.58
CA GLY A 216 15.96 39.09 -7.77
C GLY A 216 15.43 37.82 -8.45
N SER A 217 14.97 37.91 -9.69
CA SER A 217 14.20 36.86 -10.39
C SER A 217 15.04 35.98 -11.33
N ILE A 218 16.35 36.23 -11.47
CA ILE A 218 17.22 35.54 -12.44
C ILE A 218 17.24 34.02 -12.18
N SER A 219 17.14 33.59 -10.91
CA SER A 219 17.08 32.18 -10.52
C SER A 219 15.76 31.47 -10.87
N SER A 220 14.66 32.22 -11.08
CA SER A 220 13.35 31.64 -11.39
C SER A 220 13.20 31.19 -12.86
N VAL A 221 14.07 31.69 -13.75
CA VAL A 221 14.10 31.35 -15.18
C VAL A 221 14.82 30.01 -15.41
N ALA A 222 15.83 29.69 -14.60
CA ALA A 222 16.60 28.45 -14.69
C ALA A 222 15.90 27.29 -13.95
N ARG A 223 14.67 26.96 -14.31
CA ARG A 223 14.02 25.73 -13.83
C ARG A 223 14.34 24.60 -14.80
N SER A 224 15.33 23.78 -14.45
CA SER A 224 15.47 22.46 -15.06
C SER A 224 14.16 21.71 -14.80
N GLY A 225 13.36 21.50 -15.86
CA GLY A 225 12.02 20.95 -15.74
C GLY A 225 12.04 19.66 -14.92
N SER A 226 11.01 19.41 -14.11
CA SER A 226 10.99 18.27 -13.20
C SER A 226 10.84 16.90 -13.89
N GLY A 227 11.05 16.84 -15.21
CA GLY A 227 10.99 15.66 -16.06
C GLY A 227 9.57 15.12 -16.24
N LEU A 228 9.51 13.81 -16.52
CA LEU A 228 8.29 13.03 -16.57
C LEU A 228 7.71 12.84 -15.16
N ARG A 229 6.41 13.10 -15.00
CA ARG A 229 5.66 12.88 -13.75
C ARG A 229 4.26 12.36 -14.02
N SER A 230 3.73 11.59 -13.08
CA SER A 230 2.33 11.19 -13.08
C SER A 230 1.40 12.39 -12.90
N PHE A 231 0.24 12.34 -13.55
CA PHE A 231 -0.74 13.41 -13.53
C PHE A 231 -1.56 13.39 -12.23
N ARG A 232 -1.57 14.51 -11.47
CA ARG A 232 -2.17 14.59 -10.13
C ARG A 232 -3.01 15.86 -9.91
N SER A 233 -3.52 16.49 -10.97
CA SER A 233 -4.17 17.80 -10.88
C SER A 233 -5.41 17.86 -11.74
N ALA A 234 -6.47 18.52 -11.28
CA ALA A 234 -7.70 18.78 -12.03
C ALA A 234 -7.54 19.79 -13.19
N THR A 235 -6.31 20.12 -13.58
CA THR A 235 -6.09 21.06 -14.69
C THR A 235 -6.14 20.27 -15.99
N GLU A 236 -7.19 20.48 -16.78
CA GLU A 236 -7.48 19.76 -18.03
C GLU A 236 -6.38 19.93 -19.10
N TYR A 237 -5.62 21.01 -19.01
CA TYR A 237 -4.56 21.32 -19.97
C TYR A 237 -3.26 20.57 -19.64
N TRP A 238 -2.48 20.24 -20.69
CA TRP A 238 -1.10 19.70 -20.61
C TRP A 238 -0.95 18.26 -20.12
N GLY A 239 -2.04 17.49 -20.02
CA GLY A 239 -1.99 16.05 -19.80
C GLY A 239 -1.69 15.30 -21.09
N LEU A 240 -0.75 14.37 -21.03
CA LEU A 240 -0.54 13.36 -22.07
C LEU A 240 -1.14 12.05 -21.57
N ARG A 241 -1.73 11.26 -22.47
CA ARG A 241 -2.28 9.93 -22.16
C ARG A 241 -1.54 8.88 -22.96
N GLY A 242 -1.03 7.85 -22.28
CA GLY A 242 -0.29 6.78 -22.93
C GLY A 242 0.72 6.14 -22.01
N ILE A 243 1.83 5.66 -22.58
CA ILE A 243 2.93 5.06 -21.84
C ILE A 243 4.15 5.96 -22.00
N ALA A 244 4.83 6.24 -20.91
CA ALA A 244 6.07 6.98 -20.89
C ALA A 244 7.08 6.29 -19.98
N VAL A 245 8.35 6.34 -20.38
CA VAL A 245 9.46 5.75 -19.63
C VAL A 245 10.41 6.87 -19.23
N LYS A 246 10.80 6.89 -17.96
CA LYS A 246 11.81 7.78 -17.42
C LYS A 246 13.03 6.96 -17.05
N THR A 247 14.17 7.40 -17.57
CA THR A 247 15.50 6.90 -17.23
C THR A 247 16.28 8.04 -16.60
N GLU A 248 16.84 7.85 -15.39
CA GLU A 248 17.76 8.81 -14.74
C GLU A 248 19.22 8.57 -15.14
#